data_AF-A0A7C1N6T8-F1
#
_entry.id   AF-A0A7C1N6T8-F1
#
_cell.length_a   1.000
_cell.length_b   1.000
_cell.length_c   1.000
_cell.angle_alpha   90.00
_cell.angle_beta   90.00
_cell.angle_gamma   90.00
#
_symmetry.space_group_name_H-M   'P 1'
#
loop_
_entity.id
_entity.type
_entity.pdbx_description
1 polymer ?
#
loop_
_entity_poly.entity_id
_entity_poly.type
_entity_poly.pdbx_seq_one_letter_code
_entity_poly.pdbx_strand_id
1 'polypeptide(L)'
;MKERKLPYGEIAHLAELSGYTPMMISKMLSGERRGWRKSEKLKRLCSATGTTTNLWRYGTPEEILTEVLAAEKKMRAKKGG
;
A
#
# COMPACT_ATOMS: atom_id res chain seq x y z
N MET A 1 7.89 -6.69 21.28
CA MET A 1 6.86 -6.82 20.23
C MET A 1 7.58 -6.97 18.90
N LYS A 2 7.41 -8.08 18.17
CA LYS A 2 8.07 -8.27 16.86
C LYS A 2 7.49 -7.26 15.87
N GLU A 3 8.33 -6.42 15.28
CA GLU A 3 7.94 -5.58 14.12
C GLU A 3 7.46 -6.53 13.02
N ARG A 4 6.14 -6.62 12.80
CA ARG A 4 5.58 -7.35 11.67
C ARG A 4 5.89 -6.56 10.40
N LYS A 5 7.03 -6.86 9.79
CA LYS A 5 7.45 -6.34 8.48
C LYS A 5 6.92 -7.28 7.41
N LEU A 6 6.40 -6.71 6.32
CA LEU A 6 6.04 -7.51 5.16
C LEU A 6 7.30 -8.14 4.54
N PRO A 7 7.18 -9.33 3.92
CA PRO A 7 8.24 -9.91 3.10
C PRO A 7 8.63 -8.94 1.97
N TYR A 8 9.89 -9.02 1.51
CA TYR A 8 10.38 -8.18 0.42
C TYR A 8 9.55 -8.31 -0.86
N GLY A 9 9.07 -9.52 -1.19
CA GLY A 9 8.21 -9.76 -2.36
C GLY A 9 6.93 -8.95 -2.34
N GLU A 10 6.27 -8.84 -1.19
CA GLU A 10 5.04 -8.05 -1.03
C GLU A 10 5.31 -6.54 -1.14
N ILE A 11 6.45 -6.10 -0.60
CA ILE A 11 6.89 -4.70 -0.71
C ILE A 11 7.20 -4.35 -2.17
N ALA A 12 7.82 -5.27 -2.91
CA ALA A 12 8.11 -5.11 -4.34
C ALA A 12 6.81 -5.06 -5.16
N HIS A 13 5.85 -5.94 -4.88
CA HIS A 13 4.54 -5.93 -5.54
C HIS A 13 3.80 -4.60 -5.33
N LEU A 14 3.75 -4.12 -4.09
CA LEU A 14 3.15 -2.82 -3.76
C LEU A 14 3.86 -1.65 -4.46
N ALA A 15 5.19 -1.73 -4.59
CA ALA A 15 6.00 -0.75 -5.29
C ALA A 15 5.67 -0.71 -6.79
N GLU A 16 5.57 -1.87 -7.43
CA GLU A 16 5.19 -1.99 -8.85
C GLU A 16 3.78 -1.44 -9.11
N LEU A 17 2.80 -1.80 -8.29
CA LEU A 17 1.42 -1.31 -8.44
C LEU A 17 1.30 0.20 -8.28
N SER A 18 2.06 0.77 -7.36
CA SER A 18 1.96 2.19 -7.01
C SER A 18 2.92 3.10 -7.77
N GLY A 19 3.90 2.54 -8.47
CA GLY A 19 4.97 3.28 -9.14
C GLY A 19 5.99 3.90 -8.17
N TYR A 20 6.01 3.49 -6.90
CA TYR A 20 7.01 3.91 -5.92
C TYR A 20 8.14 2.90 -5.79
N THR A 21 9.23 3.28 -5.11
CA THR A 21 10.32 2.34 -4.82
C THR A 21 9.97 1.43 -3.64
N PRO A 22 10.49 0.18 -3.60
CA PRO A 22 10.29 -0.73 -2.46
C PRO A 22 10.72 -0.11 -1.12
N MET A 23 11.80 0.68 -1.13
CA MET A 23 12.28 1.41 0.06
C MET A 23 11.25 2.44 0.55
N MET A 24 10.57 3.13 -0.36
CA MET A 24 9.53 4.09 -0.02
C MET A 24 8.32 3.38 0.61
N ILE A 25 7.87 2.27 0.03
CA ILE A 25 6.80 1.43 0.58
C ILE A 25 7.19 0.90 1.96
N SER A 26 8.40 0.37 2.11
CA SER A 26 8.91 -0.08 3.40
C SER A 26 8.86 1.03 4.45
N LYS A 27 9.29 2.25 4.12
CA LYS A 27 9.20 3.40 5.03
C LYS A 27 7.76 3.77 5.41
N MET A 28 6.82 3.68 4.46
CA MET A 28 5.40 3.91 4.72
C MET A 28 4.85 2.85 5.71
N LEU A 29 5.17 1.58 5.48
CA LEU A 29 4.74 0.47 6.33
C LEU A 29 5.39 0.47 7.72
N SER A 30 6.66 0.89 7.82
CA SER A 30 7.40 1.00 9.08
C SER A 30 6.88 2.11 10.01
N GLY A 31 5.91 2.91 9.58
CA GLY A 31 5.26 3.85 10.48
C GLY A 31 6.09 5.10 10.78
N GLU A 32 7.11 5.42 9.97
CA GLU A 32 7.82 6.70 10.01
C GLU A 32 6.87 7.80 9.46
N ARG A 33 5.87 8.13 10.30
CA ARG A 33 4.51 8.54 9.92
C ARG A 33 4.29 10.04 9.73
N ARG A 34 5.25 10.89 10.12
CA ARG A 34 4.93 12.31 10.34
C ARG A 34 4.75 13.15 9.07
N GLY A 35 5.44 12.82 7.97
CA GLY A 35 5.38 13.62 6.74
C GLY A 35 4.33 13.18 5.70
N TRP A 36 4.06 11.88 5.58
CA TRP A 36 3.36 11.34 4.41
C TRP A 36 1.85 11.16 4.59
N ARG A 37 1.33 11.14 5.83
CA ARG A 37 -0.10 10.95 6.12
C ARG A 37 -1.03 11.97 5.46
N LYS A 38 -0.52 13.17 5.19
CA LYS A 38 -1.23 14.25 4.48
C LYS A 38 -0.69 14.51 3.07
N SER A 39 0.31 13.74 2.63
CA SER A 39 0.97 13.97 1.35
C SER A 39 0.08 13.54 0.19
N GLU A 40 0.17 14.28 -0.92
CA GLU A 40 -0.40 13.88 -2.21
C GLU A 40 0.10 12.49 -2.65
N LYS A 41 1.30 12.10 -2.21
CA LYS A 41 1.86 10.77 -2.46
C LYS A 41 0.98 9.65 -1.94
N LEU A 42 0.36 9.84 -0.77
CA LEU A 42 -0.58 8.87 -0.19
C LEU A 42 -1.86 8.76 -1.01
N LYS A 43 -2.37 9.90 -1.51
CA LYS A 43 -3.56 9.89 -2.38
C LYS A 43 -3.28 9.16 -3.69
N ARG A 44 -2.13 9.42 -4.32
CA ARG A 44 -1.68 8.71 -5.53
C ARG A 44 -1.51 7.21 -5.30
N LEU A 45 -0.87 6.83 -4.18
CA LEU A 45 -0.71 5.44 -3.76
C LEU A 45 -2.07 4.74 -3.61
N CYS A 46 -3.01 5.37 -2.91
CA CYS A 46 -4.36 4.85 -2.70
C CYS A 46 -5.10 4.70 -4.03
N SER A 47 -4.99 5.68 -4.92
CA SER A 47 -5.61 5.62 -6.25
C SER A 47 -5.02 4.51 -7.12
N ALA A 48 -3.70 4.34 -7.11
CA ALA A 48 -3.02 3.32 -7.91
C ALA A 48 -3.32 1.90 -7.41
N THR A 49 -3.41 1.74 -6.09
CA THR A 49 -3.69 0.44 -5.46
C THR A 49 -5.18 0.16 -5.23
N GLY A 50 -6.07 1.12 -5.52
CA GLY A 50 -7.51 1.01 -5.27
C GLY A 50 -7.92 0.94 -3.81
N THR A 51 -7.10 1.47 -2.92
CA THR A 51 -7.31 1.45 -1.47
C THR A 51 -7.61 2.84 -0.92
N THR A 52 -7.86 2.95 0.39
CA THR A 52 -8.22 4.22 1.04
C THR A 52 -7.10 4.77 1.92
N THR A 53 -7.04 6.10 2.07
CA THR A 53 -5.99 6.72 2.89
C THR A 53 -6.08 6.35 4.37
N ASN A 54 -7.27 5.98 4.87
CA ASN A 54 -7.44 5.54 6.26
C ASN A 54 -6.76 4.19 6.52
N LEU A 55 -6.85 3.26 5.57
CA LEU A 55 -6.16 1.97 5.64
C LEU A 55 -4.65 2.16 5.83
N TRP A 56 -4.02 3.03 5.04
CA TRP A 56 -2.59 3.29 5.16
C TRP A 56 -2.20 4.11 6.40
N ARG A 57 -3.13 4.88 6.98
CA ARG A 57 -2.86 5.71 8.17
C ARG A 57 -2.89 4.92 9.47
N TYR A 58 -3.80 3.96 9.56
CA TYR A 58 -4.16 3.26 10.78
C TYR A 58 -4.03 1.74 10.69
N GLY A 59 -4.13 1.17 9.48
CA GLY A 59 -4.03 -0.26 9.25
C GLY A 59 -2.61 -0.79 9.43
N THR A 60 -2.55 -2.09 9.68
CA THR A 60 -1.31 -2.85 9.72
C THR A 60 -0.81 -3.15 8.30
N PRO A 61 0.49 -3.45 8.12
CA PRO A 61 1.02 -3.85 6.82
C PRO A 61 0.29 -5.04 6.18
N GLU A 62 -0.16 -6.00 6.99
CA GLU A 62 -0.92 -7.18 6.54
C GLU A 62 -2.33 -6.81 6.04
N GLU A 63 -3.04 -5.93 6.77
CA GLU A 63 -4.35 -5.41 6.33
C GLU A 63 -4.22 -4.59 5.05
N ILE A 64 -3.18 -3.75 4.97
CA ILE A 64 -2.88 -2.97 3.77
C ILE A 64 -2.73 -3.90 2.57
N LEU A 65 -1.87 -4.92 2.68
CA LEU A 65 -1.64 -5.86 1.61
C LEU A 65 -2.91 -6.60 1.18
N THR A 66 -3.68 -7.09 2.16
CA THR A 66 -4.93 -7.83 1.91
C THR A 66 -5.92 -7.00 1.09
N GLU A 67 -6.11 -5.74 1.47
CA GLU A 67 -7.01 -4.82 0.78
C GLU A 67 -6.48 -4.41 -0.60
N VAL A 68 -5.16 -4.24 -0.76
CA VAL A 68 -4.56 -3.97 -2.08
C VAL A 68 -4.81 -5.15 -3.03
N LEU A 69 -4.57 -6.38 -2.59
CA LEU A 69 -4.84 -7.58 -3.41
C LEU A 69 -6.32 -7.71 -3.75
N ALA A 70 -7.21 -7.42 -2.80
CA ALA A 70 -8.65 -7.43 -3.03
C ALA A 70 -9.09 -6.34 -4.04
N ALA A 71 -8.51 -5.14 -3.94
CA ALA A 71 -8.76 -4.03 -4.85
C ALA A 71 -8.23 -4.33 -6.26
N GLU A 72 -7.03 -4.88 -6.38
CA GLU A 72 -6.44 -5.29 -7.65
C GLU A 72 -7.32 -6.34 -8.36
N LYS A 73 -7.80 -7.36 -7.62
CA LYS A 73 -8.72 -8.37 -8.14
C LYS A 73 -10.00 -7.74 -8.69
N LYS A 74 -10.58 -6.76 -7.98
CA LYS A 74 -11.77 -6.02 -8.42
C LYS A 74 -11.50 -5.17 -9.68
N MET A 75 -10.34 -4.52 -9.76
CA MET A 75 -9.97 -3.72 -10.93
C MET A 75 -9.76 -4.59 -12.18
N ARG A 76 -9.09 -5.73 -12.04
CA ARG A 76 -8.89 -6.69 -13.14
C ARG A 76 -10.22 -7.27 -13.62
N ALA A 77 -11.12 -7.63 -12.70
CA ALA A 77 -12.45 -8.13 -13.05
C ALA A 77 -13.30 -7.12 -13.84
N LYS A 78 -13.09 -5.81 -13.61
CA LYS A 78 -13.84 -4.75 -14.30
C LYS A 78 -13.29 -4.38 -15.69
N LYS A 79 -12.06 -4.79 -16.01
CA LYS A 79 -11.39 -4.48 -17.29
C LYS A 79 -11.55 -5.58 -18.35
N GLY A 80 -12.14 -6.73 -17.97
CA GLY A 80 -12.35 -7.89 -18.84
C GLY A 80 -13.82 -8.21 -19.13
N GLY A 81 -14.72 -7.23 -19.05
CA GLY A 81 -16.15 -7.35 -19.39
C GLY A 81 -16.53 -6.42 -20.53
#